data_AF-M6VLF9-F1
#
_entry.id   AF-M6VLF9-F1
#
_cell.length_a   1.000
_cell.length_b   1.000
_cell.length_c   1.000
_cell.angle_alpha   90.00
_cell.angle_beta   90.00
_cell.angle_gamma   90.00
#
_symmetry.space_group_name_H-M   'P 1'
#
loop_
_entity.id
_entity.type
_entity.pdbx_description
1 polymer ?
#
loop_
_entity_poly.entity_id
_entity_poly.type
_entity_poly.pdbx_seq_one_letter_code
_entity_poly.pdbx_strand_id
1 'polypeptide(L)'
;MISESAFKAEIEKFCNPQSPNYLGDPQTRAEAILKANQGWANALYECAKNISPVSTNANAAKTTFLEIVGTEVITLEILQQAVSQFALTLGQGMSGYNSTPPPAPLMLSSSATDYDSNCSQMASQVCNWLRTGQSTLIAPPYTTGPWL
;
A
#
# COMPACT_ATOMS: atom_id res chain seq x y z
N MET A 1 -8.63 -10.80 1.99
CA MET A 1 -7.54 -10.69 2.97
C MET A 1 -6.42 -9.83 2.39
N ILE A 2 -5.67 -9.11 3.24
CA ILE A 2 -4.47 -8.36 2.84
C ILE A 2 -3.37 -9.34 2.36
N SER A 3 -2.86 -9.15 1.13
CA SER A 3 -1.92 -10.07 0.47
C SER A 3 -0.53 -9.46 0.26
N GLU A 4 0.45 -9.92 1.03
CA GLU A 4 1.87 -9.56 0.87
C GLU A 4 2.45 -10.02 -0.47
N SER A 5 2.06 -11.21 -0.93
CA SER A 5 2.55 -11.73 -2.22
C SER A 5 2.04 -10.91 -3.40
N ALA A 6 0.78 -10.44 -3.36
CA ALA A 6 0.24 -9.55 -4.38
C ALA A 6 0.94 -8.18 -4.37
N PHE A 7 1.25 -7.65 -3.17
CA PHE A 7 2.04 -6.43 -3.05
C PHE A 7 3.44 -6.59 -3.67
N LYS A 8 4.14 -7.65 -3.25
CA LYS A 8 5.51 -7.95 -3.72
C LYS A 8 5.53 -8.08 -5.24
N ALA A 9 4.60 -8.82 -5.83
CA ALA A 9 4.52 -9.04 -7.27
C ALA A 9 4.40 -7.74 -8.08
N GLU A 10 3.78 -6.69 -7.54
CA GLU A 10 3.72 -5.37 -8.20
C GLU A 10 4.98 -4.53 -7.97
N ILE A 11 5.53 -4.54 -6.76
CA ILE A 11 6.76 -3.79 -6.45
C ILE A 11 7.96 -4.31 -7.26
N GLU A 12 8.07 -5.63 -7.41
CA GLU A 12 9.14 -6.28 -8.16
C GLU A 12 9.25 -5.86 -9.62
N LYS A 13 8.13 -5.44 -10.22
CA LYS A 13 8.10 -4.95 -11.60
C LYS A 13 9.01 -3.75 -11.85
N PHE A 14 9.31 -2.96 -10.81
CA PHE A 14 10.18 -1.79 -10.93
C PHE A 14 11.33 -1.76 -9.92
N CYS A 15 11.28 -2.55 -8.83
CA CYS A 15 12.34 -2.60 -7.83
C CYS A 15 13.37 -3.72 -8.05
N ASN A 16 13.05 -4.77 -8.83
CA ASN A 16 13.86 -6.00 -8.87
C ASN A 16 14.23 -6.37 -10.32
N PRO A 17 15.42 -5.98 -10.81
CA PRO A 17 15.90 -6.33 -12.15
C PRO A 17 16.04 -7.83 -12.42
N GLN A 18 16.06 -8.66 -11.38
CA GLN A 18 16.15 -10.11 -11.48
C GLN A 18 14.78 -10.79 -11.52
N SER A 19 13.69 -10.04 -11.30
CA SER A 19 12.34 -10.58 -11.37
C SER A 19 11.97 -10.91 -12.82
N PRO A 20 11.29 -12.04 -13.09
CA PRO A 20 10.74 -12.32 -14.42
C PRO A 20 9.66 -11.30 -14.84
N ASN A 21 9.12 -10.53 -13.89
CA ASN A 21 8.11 -9.50 -14.14
C ASN A 21 8.69 -8.09 -14.26
N TYR A 22 10.02 -7.93 -14.25
CA TYR A 22 10.68 -6.64 -14.32
C TYR A 22 10.36 -5.91 -15.64
N LEU A 23 9.95 -4.64 -15.55
CA LEU A 23 9.51 -3.84 -16.69
C LEU A 23 10.62 -3.01 -17.34
N GLY A 24 11.87 -3.30 -16.99
CA GLY A 24 13.06 -2.63 -17.52
C GLY A 24 13.33 -1.26 -16.89
N ASP A 25 14.59 -0.85 -17.00
CA ASP A 25 15.07 0.42 -16.47
C ASP A 25 14.40 1.61 -17.18
N PRO A 26 13.94 2.63 -16.42
CA PRO A 26 13.43 3.86 -17.00
C PRO A 26 14.54 4.61 -17.75
N GLN A 27 14.23 5.15 -18.92
CA GLN A 27 15.19 5.90 -19.75
C GLN A 27 15.26 7.38 -19.37
N THR A 28 14.26 7.89 -18.66
CA THR A 28 14.19 9.28 -18.22
C THR A 28 13.76 9.39 -16.76
N ARG A 29 14.10 10.52 -16.13
CA ARG A 29 13.64 10.82 -14.76
C ARG A 29 12.11 10.83 -14.65
N ALA A 30 11.42 11.39 -15.65
CA ALA A 30 9.96 11.44 -15.65
C ALA A 30 9.34 10.04 -15.73
N GLU A 31 9.90 9.16 -16.55
CA GLU A 31 9.48 7.76 -16.62
C GLU A 31 9.75 7.02 -15.30
N ALA A 32 10.90 7.26 -14.67
CA ALA A 32 11.24 6.65 -13.38
C ALA A 32 10.24 7.03 -12.29
N ILE A 33 9.88 8.32 -12.21
CA ILE A 33 8.89 8.82 -11.25
C ILE A 33 7.52 8.20 -11.53
N LEU A 34 7.08 8.19 -12.79
CA LEU A 34 5.79 7.62 -13.17
C LEU A 34 5.70 6.12 -12.83
N LYS A 35 6.73 5.35 -13.18
CA LYS A 35 6.82 3.91 -12.89
C LYS A 35 6.79 3.65 -11.38
N ALA A 36 7.53 4.42 -10.59
CA ALA A 36 7.54 4.28 -9.13
C ALA A 36 6.16 4.60 -8.53
N ASN A 37 5.57 5.75 -8.89
CA ASN A 37 4.28 6.19 -8.33
C ASN A 37 3.15 5.21 -8.69
N GLN A 38 3.10 4.75 -9.95
CA GLN A 38 2.13 3.75 -10.39
C GLN A 38 2.38 2.38 -9.77
N GLY A 39 3.64 1.97 -9.64
CA GLY A 39 4.03 0.70 -9.04
C GLY A 39 3.60 0.60 -7.58
N TRP A 40 3.85 1.64 -6.78
CA TRP A 40 3.36 1.72 -5.40
C TRP A 40 1.82 1.71 -5.32
N ALA A 41 1.15 2.49 -6.17
CA ALA A 41 -0.33 2.54 -6.19
C ALA A 41 -0.93 1.18 -6.56
N ASN A 42 -0.37 0.48 -7.55
CA ASN A 42 -0.77 -0.86 -7.94
C ASN A 42 -0.52 -1.87 -6.83
N ALA A 43 0.65 -1.83 -6.19
CA ALA A 43 0.99 -2.74 -5.10
C ALA A 43 0.03 -2.62 -3.91
N LEU A 44 -0.29 -1.39 -3.49
CA LEU A 44 -1.28 -1.14 -2.43
C LEU A 44 -2.67 -1.65 -2.81
N TYR A 45 -3.11 -1.34 -4.03
CA TYR A 45 -4.38 -1.83 -4.56
C TYR A 45 -4.45 -3.36 -4.57
N GLU A 46 -3.45 -4.02 -5.15
CA GLU A 46 -3.42 -5.48 -5.23
C GLU A 46 -3.30 -6.15 -3.85
N CYS A 47 -2.54 -5.56 -2.90
CA CYS A 47 -2.49 -6.03 -1.52
C CYS A 47 -3.88 -5.97 -0.85
N ALA A 48 -4.68 -4.94 -1.11
CA ALA A 48 -5.86 -4.63 -0.31
C ALA A 48 -7.22 -4.78 -1.02
N LYS A 49 -7.28 -5.00 -2.34
CA LYS A 49 -8.55 -5.03 -3.10
C LYS A 49 -9.56 -6.07 -2.62
N ASN A 50 -9.08 -7.15 -2.03
CA ASN A 50 -9.90 -8.23 -1.48
C ASN A 50 -9.99 -8.19 0.05
N ILE A 51 -9.68 -7.07 0.71
CA ILE A 51 -9.77 -6.91 2.17
C ILE A 51 -11.14 -7.34 2.73
N SER A 52 -11.18 -7.78 3.98
CA SER A 52 -12.42 -8.18 4.67
C SER A 52 -12.59 -7.32 5.93
N PRO A 53 -13.70 -6.60 6.14
CA PRO A 53 -14.85 -6.48 5.25
C PRO A 53 -14.49 -5.92 3.86
N VAL A 54 -15.26 -6.29 2.85
CA VAL A 54 -15.03 -5.82 1.48
C VAL A 54 -15.20 -4.30 1.42
N SER A 55 -14.22 -3.63 0.86
CA SER A 55 -14.30 -2.20 0.56
C SER A 55 -14.78 -1.98 -0.87
N THR A 56 -15.79 -1.13 -1.03
CA THR A 56 -16.23 -0.63 -2.34
C THR A 56 -15.32 0.48 -2.91
N ASN A 57 -14.38 0.97 -2.11
CA ASN A 57 -13.52 2.12 -2.44
C ASN A 57 -12.08 1.75 -2.83
N ALA A 58 -11.75 0.47 -3.08
CA ALA A 58 -10.36 0.09 -3.39
C ALA A 58 -9.74 0.87 -4.58
N ASN A 59 -10.51 1.09 -5.65
CA ASN A 59 -10.07 1.91 -6.78
C ASN A 59 -9.96 3.40 -6.40
N ALA A 60 -10.91 3.92 -5.62
CA ALA A 60 -10.86 5.30 -5.15
C ALA A 60 -9.63 5.55 -4.26
N ALA A 61 -9.29 4.60 -3.39
CA ALA A 61 -8.10 4.65 -2.55
C ALA A 61 -6.82 4.72 -3.37
N LYS A 62 -6.73 3.93 -4.45
CA LYS A 62 -5.63 4.00 -5.41
C LYS A 62 -5.52 5.39 -6.06
N THR A 63 -6.65 5.98 -6.46
CA THR A 63 -6.67 7.35 -7.01
C THR A 63 -6.21 8.37 -5.98
N THR A 64 -6.72 8.32 -4.74
CA THR A 64 -6.30 9.21 -3.64
C THR A 64 -4.80 9.11 -3.37
N PHE A 65 -4.23 7.91 -3.41
CA PHE A 65 -2.78 7.73 -3.31
C PHE A 65 -2.04 8.50 -4.42
N LEU A 66 -2.46 8.31 -5.67
CA LEU A 66 -1.85 8.95 -6.85
C LEU A 66 -1.97 10.49 -6.82
N GLU A 67 -3.08 11.03 -6.31
CA GLU A 67 -3.29 12.47 -6.15
C GLU A 67 -2.30 13.10 -5.15
N ILE A 68 -1.96 12.39 -4.07
CA ILE A 68 -1.05 12.89 -3.04
C ILE A 68 0.41 12.81 -3.48
N VAL A 69 0.81 11.70 -4.10
CA VAL A 69 2.19 11.56 -4.61
C VAL A 69 2.44 12.49 -5.80
N GLY A 70 1.40 12.79 -6.58
CA GLY A 70 1.48 13.70 -7.71
C GLY A 70 2.51 13.26 -8.76
N THR A 71 3.24 14.24 -9.31
CA THR A 71 4.24 14.05 -10.37
C THR A 71 5.68 14.18 -9.88
N GLU A 72 5.89 14.28 -8.56
CA GLU A 72 7.21 14.45 -7.96
C GLU A 72 7.81 13.11 -7.51
N VAL A 73 9.10 13.13 -7.19
CA VAL A 73 9.79 11.97 -6.60
C VAL A 73 9.16 11.67 -5.24
N ILE A 74 8.69 10.43 -5.06
CA ILE A 74 8.20 9.97 -3.75
C ILE A 74 9.32 10.03 -2.71
N THR A 75 9.13 10.88 -1.70
CA THR A 75 9.89 10.86 -0.44
C THR A 75 9.19 9.94 0.56
N LEU A 76 9.87 9.57 1.64
CA LEU A 76 9.25 8.76 2.70
C LEU A 76 8.05 9.48 3.33
N GLU A 77 8.12 10.80 3.53
CA GLU A 77 7.03 11.61 4.08
C GLU A 77 5.81 11.60 3.16
N ILE A 78 6.01 11.84 1.86
CA ILE A 78 4.94 11.78 0.85
C ILE A 78 4.33 10.37 0.83
N LEU A 79 5.16 9.33 0.88
CA LEU A 79 4.69 7.95 0.89
C LEU A 79 3.85 7.65 2.13
N GLN A 80 4.30 8.07 3.32
CA GLN A 80 3.55 7.90 4.57
C GLN A 80 2.18 8.58 4.51
N GLN A 81 2.13 9.82 4.02
CA GLN A 81 0.88 10.54 3.84
C GLN A 81 -0.04 9.85 2.83
N ALA A 82 0.49 9.46 1.67
CA ALA A 82 -0.27 8.84 0.60
C ALA A 82 -0.83 7.47 1.01
N VAL A 83 -0.02 6.64 1.69
CA VAL A 83 -0.46 5.33 2.21
C VAL A 83 -1.51 5.49 3.33
N SER A 84 -1.38 6.52 4.17
CA SER A 84 -2.38 6.84 5.20
C SER A 84 -3.73 7.22 4.60
N GLN A 85 -3.73 8.08 3.58
CA GLN A 85 -4.95 8.48 2.89
C GLN A 85 -5.52 7.34 2.04
N PHE A 86 -4.69 6.50 1.43
CA PHE A 86 -5.12 5.24 0.81
C PHE A 86 -5.91 4.38 1.81
N ALA A 87 -5.33 4.13 3.00
CA ALA A 87 -5.96 3.29 4.01
C ALA A 87 -7.28 3.88 4.53
N LEU A 88 -7.33 5.21 4.73
CA LEU A 88 -8.55 5.91 5.12
C LEU A 88 -9.65 5.77 4.06
N THR A 89 -9.37 6.09 2.80
CA THR A 89 -10.34 5.98 1.70
C THR A 89 -10.80 4.53 1.50
N LEU A 90 -9.88 3.57 1.61
CA LEU A 90 -10.18 2.15 1.55
C LEU A 90 -11.16 1.76 2.67
N GLY A 91 -10.86 2.15 3.91
CA GLY A 91 -11.73 1.84 5.04
C GLY A 91 -13.12 2.46 4.88
N GLN A 92 -13.24 3.71 4.40
CA GLN A 92 -14.54 4.39 4.22
C GLN A 92 -15.50 3.61 3.31
N GLY A 93 -14.98 2.74 2.45
CA GLY A 93 -15.77 1.86 1.59
C GLY A 93 -16.25 0.56 2.27
N MET A 94 -15.90 0.30 3.53
CA MET A 94 -16.29 -0.88 4.30
C MET A 94 -17.60 -0.63 5.04
N SER A 95 -18.68 -1.29 4.59
CA SER A 95 -20.00 -1.13 5.20
C SER A 95 -20.02 -1.60 6.66
N GLY A 96 -20.63 -0.80 7.54
CA GLY A 96 -20.80 -1.13 8.95
C GLY A 96 -19.58 -0.83 9.83
N TYR A 97 -18.55 -0.16 9.31
CA TYR A 97 -17.35 0.22 10.07
C TYR A 97 -17.00 1.70 9.89
N ASN A 98 -16.54 2.32 10.97
CA ASN A 98 -15.91 3.63 10.92
C ASN A 98 -14.41 3.47 10.72
N SER A 99 -13.87 4.20 9.76
CA SER A 99 -12.47 4.10 9.39
C SER A 99 -11.63 5.14 10.08
N THR A 100 -10.64 4.64 10.81
CA THR A 100 -9.56 5.44 11.38
C THR A 100 -8.26 4.94 10.74
N PRO A 101 -7.40 5.83 10.22
CA PRO A 101 -6.10 5.40 9.75
C PRO A 101 -5.29 4.84 10.94
N PRO A 102 -4.33 3.93 10.70
CA PRO A 102 -3.41 3.48 11.75
C PRO A 102 -2.80 4.68 12.49
N PRO A 103 -2.75 4.66 13.84
CA PRO A 103 -2.26 5.81 14.63
C PRO A 103 -0.74 5.98 14.54
N ALA A 104 -0.01 4.92 14.20
CA ALA A 104 1.44 4.97 13.99
C ALA A 104 1.78 5.23 12.52
N PRO A 105 2.81 6.03 12.20
CA PRO A 105 3.25 6.23 10.82
C PRO A 105 3.78 4.93 10.21
N LEU A 106 3.69 4.80 8.88
CA LEU A 106 4.33 3.71 8.15
C LEU A 106 5.85 3.85 8.31
N MET A 107 6.48 2.85 8.94
CA MET A 107 7.94 2.80 9.04
C MET A 107 8.46 1.86 7.96
N LEU A 108 9.26 2.40 7.04
CA LEU A 108 9.99 1.60 6.06
C LEU A 108 11.47 1.57 6.41
N SER A 109 12.02 0.38 6.52
CA SER A 109 13.45 0.15 6.66
C SER A 109 13.81 -1.17 6.01
N SER A 110 15.05 -1.29 5.55
CA SER A 110 15.52 -2.55 4.98
C SER A 110 16.97 -2.76 5.35
N SER A 111 17.27 -3.99 5.80
CA SER A 111 18.65 -4.49 5.94
C SER A 111 19.00 -5.46 4.81
N ALA A 112 18.12 -5.61 3.82
CA ALA A 112 18.31 -6.53 2.72
C ALA A 112 19.52 -6.15 1.87
N THR A 113 20.25 -7.16 1.41
CA THR A 113 21.41 -7.00 0.53
C THR A 113 21.08 -7.33 -0.92
N ASP A 114 19.89 -7.89 -1.18
CA ASP A 114 19.38 -8.25 -2.49
C ASP A 114 17.97 -7.68 -2.72
N TYR A 115 17.58 -7.59 -3.99
CA TYR A 115 16.32 -6.98 -4.41
C TYR A 115 15.09 -7.77 -3.94
N ASP A 116 15.11 -9.10 -4.00
CA ASP A 116 13.97 -9.94 -3.65
C ASP A 116 13.64 -9.83 -2.15
N SER A 117 14.68 -9.94 -1.31
CA SER A 117 14.58 -9.74 0.14
C SER A 117 14.11 -8.32 0.46
N ASN A 118 14.60 -7.30 -0.25
CA ASN A 118 14.17 -5.92 -0.05
C ASN A 118 12.67 -5.75 -0.35
N CYS A 119 12.21 -6.26 -1.50
CA CYS A 119 10.82 -6.12 -1.91
C CYS A 119 9.88 -6.98 -1.03
N SER A 120 10.37 -8.10 -0.50
CA SER A 120 9.68 -8.90 0.53
C SER A 120 9.56 -8.16 1.87
N GLN A 121 10.62 -7.50 2.34
CA GLN A 121 10.58 -6.70 3.58
C GLN A 121 9.61 -5.52 3.46
N MET A 122 9.65 -4.80 2.33
CA MET A 122 8.70 -3.71 2.06
C MET A 122 7.26 -4.22 2.04
N ALA A 123 6.99 -5.33 1.36
CA ALA A 123 5.66 -5.95 1.34
C ALA A 123 5.17 -6.28 2.74
N SER A 124 6.03 -6.93 3.54
CA SER A 124 5.68 -7.30 4.91
C SER A 124 5.39 -6.09 5.78
N GLN A 125 6.23 -5.05 5.74
CA GLN A 125 6.05 -3.84 6.54
C GLN A 125 4.76 -3.10 6.17
N VAL A 126 4.49 -2.89 4.88
CA VAL A 126 3.30 -2.16 4.41
C VAL A 126 2.03 -2.94 4.69
N CYS A 127 1.98 -4.22 4.34
CA CYS A 127 0.76 -5.01 4.51
C CYS A 127 0.52 -5.32 6.02
N ASN A 128 1.56 -5.46 6.87
CA ASN A 128 1.37 -5.49 8.34
C ASN A 128 0.83 -4.17 8.87
N TRP A 129 1.36 -3.04 8.41
CA TRP A 129 0.87 -1.73 8.80
C TRP A 129 -0.62 -1.55 8.44
N LEU A 130 -1.03 -1.94 7.22
CA LEU A 130 -2.44 -1.95 6.80
C LEU A 130 -3.32 -2.84 7.69
N ARG A 131 -2.84 -4.02 8.11
CA ARG A 131 -3.57 -4.89 9.05
C ARG A 131 -3.79 -4.22 10.40
N THR A 132 -2.84 -3.40 10.89
CA THR A 132 -3.06 -2.66 12.14
C THR A 132 -4.20 -1.65 12.01
N GLY A 133 -4.33 -0.96 10.88
CA GLY A 133 -5.48 -0.07 10.62
C GLY A 133 -6.80 -0.81 10.49
N GLN A 134 -6.78 -2.00 9.90
CA GLN A 134 -7.95 -2.86 9.86
C GLN A 134 -8.40 -3.26 11.28
N SER A 135 -7.46 -3.48 12.21
CA SER A 135 -7.78 -3.79 13.62
C SER A 135 -8.35 -2.61 14.41
N THR A 136 -8.14 -1.37 13.94
CA THR A 136 -8.71 -0.15 14.53
C THR A 136 -10.06 0.23 13.94
N LEU A 137 -10.63 -0.60 13.05
CA LEU A 137 -12.00 -0.41 12.57
C LEU A 137 -13.00 -0.62 13.71
N ILE A 138 -13.90 0.35 13.88
CA ILE A 138 -14.91 0.33 14.95
C ILE A 138 -16.28 0.10 14.33
N ALA A 139 -16.94 -0.99 14.70
CA ALA A 139 -18.34 -1.22 14.34
C ALA A 139 -19.26 -0.35 15.24
N PRO A 140 -20.29 0.32 14.69
CA PRO A 140 -21.28 1.02 15.50
C PRO A 140 -22.11 0.04 16.37
N PRO A 141 -22.52 0.40 17.60
CA PRO A 141 -22.19 1.60 18.37
C PRO A 141 -21.05 1.32 19.38
N TYR A 142 -19.85 0.98 18.90
CA TYR A 142 -18.62 0.70 19.69
C TYR A 142 -18.40 -0.76 20.10
N THR A 143 -18.28 -1.66 19.12
CA THR A 143 -17.54 -2.91 19.34
C THR A 143 -16.30 -2.94 18.43
N THR A 144 -15.12 -2.83 19.05
CA THR A 144 -13.86 -3.29 18.46
C THR A 144 -13.88 -4.82 18.50
N GLY A 145 -14.26 -5.46 17.40
CA GLY A 145 -14.18 -6.91 17.29
C GLY A 145 -12.75 -7.31 16.94
N PRO A 146 -12.04 -8.09 17.78
CA PRO A 146 -10.84 -8.79 17.30
C PRO A 146 -11.29 -9.81 16.25
N TRP A 147 -10.74 -9.74 15.04
CA TRP A 147 -11.06 -10.72 14.01
C TRP A 147 -10.32 -12.03 14.27
N LEU A 148 -11.08 -13.11 14.42
CA LEU A 148 -10.65 -14.47 14.10
C LEU A 148 -10.66 -14.66 12.57
#